data_AF-A0A6F9EH01-F1
#
_entry.id   AF-A0A6F9EH01-F1
#
_cell.length_a   1.000
_cell.length_b   1.000
_cell.length_c   1.000
_cell.angle_alpha   90.00
_cell.angle_beta   90.00
_cell.angle_gamma   90.00
#
_symmetry.space_group_name_H-M   'P 1'
#
loop_
_entity.id
_entity.type
_entity.pdbx_description
1 polymer ?
#
loop_
_entity_poly.entity_id
_entity_poly.type
_entity_poly.pdbx_seq_one_letter_code
_entity_poly.pdbx_strand_id
1 'polypeptide(L)'
;MDHEWAVAFRFPGGRYHANPWGRHVNEGDVEWPPSPWRVLRALMATWFHKGPVIREDLLYEEDGEGQGRLEVDQVFDSLVVKLASVLPVYYLPKASRGHTRHYMPGPGHDKSLVFDGFVRLNPEDRVVMAWPGLALTDEERLLLDRILRHMTYLGRAESWVEARLVEWAGIPNCYPIERESVYGSTAEDMEPVAVMAVQSEDQFLAWRDGVREGSRIGGGNTRRGRRGPKIPVTIVEALAVDTSDLEREGWNQPPGSRRVIYLRPYGCFEAKIDNRGGGDEGRGAFHIARFALAGTPLPSRFNAVTVAELFRRALLSRLDKQAPRTITGRDDHQRVLADSHNHAFFLPEDADRDGRVDHLLLYSAEPFTEPLIRVLQSLRKLYTGEQEWRVFLEGLGSRLDQDVAKGMESSLHGPARVWESVTPYLHPWFQKKGGKFGREEQLRKEIRLRGLPEPVLIEWRPFVRVGGRAASVLQFRRFRSKGSSQSQPDRHGGFYHIEFPEPVPGPLAFGYGCHYGLGLFAPVAASWSQPEVQGKSEGTRM
;
A
#
# COMPACT_ATOMS: atom_id res chain seq x y z
N MET A 1 -10.12 31.65 14.65
CA MET A 1 -10.84 31.01 13.55
C MET A 1 -11.92 30.19 14.22
N ASP A 2 -13.15 30.68 14.21
CA ASP A 2 -14.19 30.13 15.07
C ASP A 2 -14.75 28.86 14.43
N HIS A 3 -14.17 27.73 14.86
CA HIS A 3 -14.65 26.39 14.55
C HIS A 3 -15.14 25.77 15.86
N GLU A 4 -16.41 26.02 16.20
CA GLU A 4 -16.98 25.52 17.46
C GLU A 4 -17.48 24.07 17.34
N TRP A 5 -17.74 23.60 16.11
CA TRP A 5 -18.19 22.23 15.84
C TRP A 5 -17.87 21.78 14.42
N ALA A 6 -17.81 20.47 14.23
CA ALA A 6 -17.64 19.81 12.95
C ALA A 6 -18.35 18.45 12.93
N VAL A 7 -18.48 17.88 11.74
CA VAL A 7 -18.84 16.47 11.55
C VAL A 7 -17.57 15.69 11.24
N ALA A 8 -17.32 14.63 12.01
CA ALA A 8 -16.23 13.69 11.77
C ALA A 8 -16.76 12.39 11.18
N PHE A 9 -16.25 12.03 10.01
CA PHE A 9 -16.54 10.77 9.33
C PHE A 9 -15.35 9.81 9.48
N ARG A 10 -15.59 8.65 10.07
CA ARG A 10 -14.65 7.52 10.10
C ARG A 10 -15.15 6.46 9.13
N PHE A 11 -14.25 5.85 8.36
CA PHE A 11 -14.59 4.78 7.42
C PHE A 11 -13.98 3.45 7.90
N PRO A 12 -14.72 2.62 8.66
CA PRO A 12 -14.16 1.42 9.29
C PRO A 12 -13.62 0.39 8.28
N GLY A 13 -14.21 0.31 7.09
CA GLY A 13 -13.70 -0.54 5.99
C GLY A 13 -12.39 -0.03 5.37
N GLY A 14 -11.94 1.18 5.75
CA GLY A 14 -10.77 1.86 5.20
C GLY A 14 -10.92 2.20 3.73
N ARG A 15 -12.14 2.27 3.19
CA ARG A 15 -12.42 2.63 1.79
C ARG A 15 -13.60 3.60 1.73
N TYR A 16 -13.45 4.59 0.86
CA TYR A 16 -14.50 5.52 0.49
C TYR A 16 -14.68 5.48 -1.03
N HIS A 17 -15.77 4.85 -1.45
CA HIS A 17 -16.29 4.75 -2.80
C HIS A 17 -17.33 5.86 -3.04
N ALA A 18 -17.05 6.73 -4.00
CA ALA A 18 -17.93 7.85 -4.29
C ALA A 18 -17.65 8.44 -5.67
N ASN A 19 -18.65 8.39 -6.55
CA ASN A 19 -18.44 8.75 -7.96
C ASN A 19 -18.65 10.26 -8.14
N PRO A 20 -17.75 10.98 -8.82
CA PRO A 20 -17.96 12.40 -9.12
C PRO A 20 -19.23 12.62 -9.95
N TRP A 21 -19.90 13.75 -9.73
CA TRP A 21 -21.05 14.12 -10.56
C TRP A 21 -20.66 14.24 -12.04
N GLY A 22 -21.47 13.67 -12.92
CA GLY A 22 -21.25 13.68 -14.37
C GLY A 22 -20.21 12.66 -14.86
N ARG A 23 -19.81 11.70 -14.01
CA ARG A 23 -18.96 10.57 -14.40
C ARG A 23 -19.65 9.24 -14.10
N HIS A 24 -19.42 8.27 -14.99
CA HIS A 24 -19.95 6.94 -14.83
C HIS A 24 -19.16 6.16 -13.77
N VAL A 25 -19.85 5.26 -13.05
CA VAL A 25 -19.30 4.51 -11.92
C VAL A 25 -18.10 3.61 -12.29
N ASN A 26 -17.99 3.29 -13.58
CA ASN A 26 -16.98 2.39 -14.15
C ASN A 26 -15.72 3.11 -14.68
N GLU A 27 -15.66 4.44 -14.57
CA GLU A 27 -14.52 5.25 -15.04
C GLU A 27 -13.32 5.24 -14.06
N GLY A 28 -13.50 4.73 -12.84
CA GLY A 28 -12.45 4.67 -11.82
C GLY A 28 -12.13 6.01 -11.15
N ASP A 29 -12.90 7.07 -11.44
CA ASP A 29 -12.81 8.35 -10.74
C ASP A 29 -13.56 8.34 -9.42
N VAL A 30 -12.96 9.02 -8.43
CA VAL A 30 -13.48 9.09 -7.07
C VAL A 30 -13.50 10.55 -6.64
N GLU A 31 -14.64 10.97 -6.10
CA GLU A 31 -14.80 12.32 -5.58
C GLU A 31 -14.07 12.45 -4.24
N TRP A 32 -13.23 13.46 -4.11
CA TRP A 32 -12.51 13.77 -2.87
C TRP A 32 -12.21 15.27 -2.84
N PRO A 33 -12.60 16.06 -1.83
CA PRO A 33 -13.34 15.66 -0.63
C PRO A 33 -14.75 15.11 -0.94
N PRO A 34 -15.43 14.46 0.02
CA PRO A 34 -16.88 14.26 -0.07
C PRO A 34 -17.58 15.60 -0.34
N SER A 35 -18.34 15.70 -1.41
CA SER A 35 -18.97 16.96 -1.80
C SER A 35 -20.07 17.38 -0.82
N PRO A 36 -20.26 18.70 -0.57
CA PRO A 36 -21.34 19.19 0.29
C PRO A 36 -22.72 18.70 -0.17
N TRP A 37 -22.94 18.61 -1.49
CA TRP A 37 -24.16 18.06 -2.07
C TRP A 37 -24.41 16.61 -1.63
N ARG A 38 -23.38 15.76 -1.71
CA ARG A 38 -23.50 14.35 -1.32
C ARG A 38 -23.75 14.19 0.17
N VAL A 39 -23.07 14.97 1.01
CA VAL A 39 -23.25 14.90 2.47
C VAL A 39 -24.67 15.31 2.85
N LEU A 40 -25.20 16.40 2.29
CA LEU A 40 -26.59 16.83 2.55
C LEU A 40 -27.61 15.80 2.07
N ARG A 41 -27.39 15.19 0.90
CA ARG A 41 -28.24 14.08 0.43
C ARG A 41 -28.12 12.84 1.32
N ALA A 42 -26.96 12.56 1.91
CA ALA A 42 -26.81 11.45 2.84
C ALA A 42 -27.56 11.69 4.16
N LEU A 43 -27.56 12.93 4.67
CA LEU A 43 -28.39 13.32 5.81
C LEU A 43 -29.89 13.14 5.49
N MET A 44 -30.34 13.59 4.32
CA MET A 44 -31.73 13.40 3.87
C MET A 44 -32.10 11.94 3.70
N ALA A 45 -31.26 11.14 3.06
CA ALA A 45 -31.50 9.71 2.89
C ALA A 45 -31.61 9.00 4.25
N THR A 46 -30.74 9.37 5.19
CA THR A 46 -30.78 8.85 6.56
C THR A 46 -32.06 9.29 7.27
N TRP A 47 -32.46 10.56 7.16
CA TRP A 47 -33.70 11.07 7.72
C TRP A 47 -34.94 10.40 7.14
N PHE A 48 -35.01 10.19 5.83
CA PHE A 48 -36.18 9.55 5.21
C PHE A 48 -36.26 8.06 5.53
N HIS A 49 -35.11 7.38 5.63
CA HIS A 49 -35.09 5.93 5.83
C HIS A 49 -35.11 5.53 7.32
N LYS A 50 -34.46 6.30 8.19
CA LYS A 50 -34.33 6.06 9.64
C LYS A 50 -35.15 7.03 10.48
N GLY A 51 -35.87 7.96 9.84
CA GLY A 51 -36.67 8.98 10.50
C GLY A 51 -37.67 8.47 11.53
N PRO A 52 -38.39 7.34 11.33
CA PRO A 52 -39.26 6.81 12.37
C PRO A 52 -38.51 6.49 13.67
N VAL A 53 -37.34 5.85 13.55
CA VAL A 53 -36.47 5.51 14.69
C VAL A 53 -35.87 6.77 15.30
N ILE A 54 -35.39 7.71 14.49
CA ILE A 54 -34.82 8.97 14.98
C ILE A 54 -35.86 9.80 15.74
N ARG A 55 -37.10 9.87 15.22
CA ARG A 55 -38.20 10.58 15.91
C ARG A 55 -38.55 9.89 17.22
N GLU A 56 -38.54 8.55 17.26
CA GLU A 56 -38.77 7.80 18.49
C GLU A 56 -37.64 8.02 19.51
N ASP A 57 -36.37 7.99 19.09
CA ASP A 57 -35.19 8.27 19.92
C ASP A 57 -35.26 9.68 20.56
N LEU A 58 -35.85 10.66 19.86
CA LEU A 58 -36.03 12.03 20.37
C LEU A 58 -37.21 12.13 21.36
N LEU A 59 -38.26 11.34 21.19
CA LEU A 59 -39.47 11.40 22.02
C LEU A 59 -39.32 10.72 23.39
N TYR A 60 -38.38 9.77 23.56
CA TYR A 60 -38.13 9.13 24.87
C TYR A 60 -37.30 9.99 25.84
N GLU A 61 -36.69 11.09 25.37
CA GLU A 61 -35.95 12.03 26.23
C GLU A 61 -36.81 13.22 26.68
N GLU A 62 -37.98 13.45 26.08
CA GLU A 62 -38.92 14.49 26.49
C GLU A 62 -40.14 13.91 27.23
N ASP A 63 -40.30 14.29 28.49
CA ASP A 63 -41.45 13.96 29.32
C ASP A 63 -42.76 14.50 28.72
N GLY A 64 -43.52 13.62 28.06
CA GLY A 64 -44.98 13.71 27.99
C GLY A 64 -45.61 14.54 26.86
N GLU A 65 -46.68 13.98 26.30
CA GLU A 65 -47.75 14.66 25.54
C GLU A 65 -47.42 15.16 24.11
N GLY A 66 -47.29 14.20 23.18
CA GLY A 66 -48.29 14.04 22.10
C GLY A 66 -48.51 15.15 21.05
N GLN A 67 -47.67 16.18 20.94
CA GLN A 67 -47.84 17.26 19.93
C GLN A 67 -46.67 17.48 18.93
N GLY A 68 -45.55 16.75 19.05
CA GLY A 68 -44.29 17.09 18.34
C GLY A 68 -44.09 16.63 16.88
N ARG A 69 -45.09 16.09 16.16
CA ARG A 69 -44.85 15.59 14.79
C ARG A 69 -44.68 16.68 13.72
N LEU A 70 -45.16 17.89 13.97
CA LEU A 70 -45.09 19.00 13.01
C LEU A 70 -43.84 19.89 13.17
N GLU A 71 -43.08 19.76 14.26
CA GLU A 71 -41.90 20.61 14.52
C GLU A 71 -40.58 19.97 14.07
N VAL A 72 -40.35 18.68 14.30
CA VAL A 72 -39.05 18.06 13.95
C VAL A 72 -38.77 18.05 12.43
N ASP A 73 -39.81 17.94 11.60
CA ASP A 73 -39.68 18.06 10.14
C ASP A 73 -39.26 19.49 9.74
N GLN A 74 -39.75 20.52 10.44
CA GLN A 74 -39.36 21.92 10.22
C GLN A 74 -37.93 22.17 10.71
N VAL A 75 -37.53 21.57 11.83
CA VAL A 75 -36.14 21.60 12.34
C VAL A 75 -35.20 20.95 11.33
N PHE A 76 -35.61 19.82 10.72
CA PHE A 76 -34.83 19.17 9.66
C PHE A 76 -34.66 20.08 8.44
N ASP A 77 -35.74 20.69 7.96
CA ASP A 77 -35.70 21.61 6.82
C ASP A 77 -34.80 22.83 7.12
N SER A 78 -34.95 23.43 8.32
CA SER A 78 -34.10 24.53 8.81
C SER A 78 -32.62 24.13 8.84
N LEU A 79 -32.31 22.95 9.38
CA LEU A 79 -30.96 22.40 9.42
C LEU A 79 -30.36 22.26 8.01
N VAL A 80 -31.10 21.69 7.06
CA VAL A 80 -30.63 21.55 5.67
C VAL A 80 -30.38 22.91 5.02
N VAL A 81 -31.28 23.88 5.21
CA VAL A 81 -31.13 25.25 4.70
C VAL A 81 -29.89 25.93 5.29
N LYS A 82 -29.68 25.83 6.61
CA LYS A 82 -28.50 26.38 7.30
C LYS A 82 -27.21 25.76 6.80
N LEU A 83 -27.13 24.44 6.70
CA LEU A 83 -25.94 23.75 6.19
C LEU A 83 -25.66 24.05 4.71
N ALA A 84 -26.69 24.34 3.90
CA ALA A 84 -26.54 24.76 2.50
C ALA A 84 -26.08 26.23 2.37
N SER A 85 -26.38 27.08 3.36
CA SER A 85 -26.05 28.51 3.34
C SER A 85 -24.54 28.79 3.44
N VAL A 86 -23.78 27.91 4.09
CA VAL A 86 -22.34 28.05 4.31
C VAL A 86 -21.60 26.89 3.67
N LEU A 87 -20.57 27.18 2.86
CA LEU A 87 -19.70 26.14 2.34
C LEU A 87 -18.79 25.60 3.45
N PRO A 88 -18.73 24.28 3.64
CA PRO A 88 -17.88 23.68 4.65
C PRO A 88 -16.40 23.78 4.30
N VAL A 89 -15.55 23.66 5.30
CA VAL A 89 -14.11 23.41 5.17
C VAL A 89 -13.79 22.03 5.71
N TYR A 90 -12.69 21.44 5.25
CA TYR A 90 -12.34 20.07 5.56
C TYR A 90 -10.94 19.97 6.17
N TYR A 91 -10.81 19.01 7.08
CA TYR A 91 -9.55 18.31 7.28
C TYR A 91 -9.66 16.93 6.62
N LEU A 92 -8.87 16.74 5.57
CA LEU A 92 -8.71 15.48 4.87
C LEU A 92 -7.47 14.77 5.42
N PRO A 93 -7.62 13.58 6.01
CA PRO A 93 -6.46 12.79 6.38
C PRO A 93 -5.72 12.35 5.13
N LYS A 94 -4.50 11.83 5.32
CA LYS A 94 -3.76 11.23 4.22
C LYS A 94 -4.55 10.06 3.64
N ALA A 95 -4.54 9.95 2.33
CA ALA A 95 -5.23 8.90 1.65
C ALA A 95 -4.39 8.37 0.49
N SER A 96 -4.82 7.27 -0.10
CA SER A 96 -4.32 6.83 -1.41
C SER A 96 -5.50 6.49 -2.30
N ARG A 97 -5.35 6.74 -3.60
CA ARG A 97 -6.37 6.36 -4.58
C ARG A 97 -6.11 4.94 -5.07
N GLY A 98 -7.15 4.12 -5.13
CA GLY A 98 -7.08 2.76 -5.64
C GLY A 98 -8.29 2.41 -6.49
N HIS A 99 -8.21 1.29 -7.19
CA HIS A 99 -9.36 0.73 -7.91
C HIS A 99 -9.25 -0.78 -8.02
N THR A 100 -10.39 -1.45 -8.15
CA THR A 100 -10.46 -2.83 -8.61
C THR A 100 -10.82 -2.88 -10.09
N ARG A 101 -10.42 -3.96 -10.78
CA ARG A 101 -10.62 -4.15 -12.22
C ARG A 101 -11.49 -5.38 -12.43
N HIS A 102 -12.61 -5.20 -13.12
CA HIS A 102 -13.55 -6.28 -13.39
C HIS A 102 -13.81 -6.38 -14.88
N TYR A 103 -13.94 -7.61 -15.39
CA TYR A 103 -14.36 -7.86 -16.76
C TYR A 103 -15.85 -8.22 -16.74
N MET A 104 -16.70 -7.24 -17.05
CA MET A 104 -18.16 -7.44 -17.05
C MET A 104 -18.61 -8.10 -18.35
N PRO A 105 -19.53 -9.08 -18.28
CA PRO A 105 -20.06 -9.72 -19.48
C PRO A 105 -20.87 -8.71 -20.30
N GLY A 106 -20.51 -8.56 -21.56
CA GLY A 106 -21.26 -7.81 -22.57
C GLY A 106 -22.05 -8.73 -23.52
N PRO A 107 -22.82 -8.14 -24.45
CA PRO A 107 -23.52 -8.90 -25.48
C PRO A 107 -22.53 -9.75 -26.31
N GLY A 108 -22.90 -10.99 -26.64
CA GLY A 108 -22.14 -11.80 -27.61
C GLY A 108 -20.77 -12.30 -27.16
N HIS A 109 -20.58 -12.58 -25.87
CA HIS A 109 -19.32 -13.03 -25.24
C HIS A 109 -18.20 -11.97 -25.16
N ASP A 110 -18.48 -10.72 -25.52
CA ASP A 110 -17.53 -9.63 -25.29
C ASP A 110 -17.40 -9.32 -23.79
N LYS A 111 -16.23 -8.84 -23.36
CA LYS A 111 -15.95 -8.48 -21.97
C LYS A 111 -15.49 -7.03 -21.90
N SER A 112 -16.27 -6.17 -21.27
CA SER A 112 -15.88 -4.79 -21.03
C SER A 112 -15.12 -4.67 -19.72
N LEU A 113 -13.92 -4.11 -19.77
CA LEU A 113 -13.14 -3.76 -18.57
C LEU A 113 -13.79 -2.56 -17.88
N VAL A 114 -14.11 -2.72 -16.59
CA VAL A 114 -14.64 -1.65 -15.74
C VAL A 114 -13.74 -1.42 -14.53
N PHE A 115 -13.69 -0.17 -14.07
CA PHE A 115 -12.91 0.25 -12.92
C PHE A 115 -13.83 0.65 -11.77
N ASP A 116 -13.67 0.01 -10.62
CA ASP A 116 -14.34 0.39 -9.38
C ASP A 116 -13.34 1.15 -8.49
N GLY A 117 -13.41 2.48 -8.54
CA GLY A 117 -12.50 3.39 -7.86
C GLY A 117 -12.88 3.67 -6.39
N PHE A 118 -11.88 3.82 -5.53
CA PHE A 118 -12.05 4.22 -4.13
C PHE A 118 -10.86 5.03 -3.59
N VAL A 119 -11.12 5.81 -2.54
CA VAL A 119 -10.10 6.38 -1.66
C VAL A 119 -9.84 5.42 -0.51
N ARG A 120 -8.60 4.97 -0.34
CA ARG A 120 -8.14 4.16 0.80
C ARG A 120 -7.69 5.08 1.93
N LEU A 121 -8.21 4.83 3.12
CA LEU A 121 -7.96 5.58 4.35
C LEU A 121 -7.47 4.62 5.44
N ASN A 122 -6.75 5.14 6.42
CA ASN A 122 -6.59 4.46 7.70
C ASN A 122 -7.96 4.38 8.40
N PRO A 123 -8.42 3.20 8.86
CA PRO A 123 -9.72 3.07 9.55
C PRO A 123 -9.87 3.92 10.83
N GLU A 124 -8.77 4.40 11.39
CA GLU A 124 -8.75 5.26 12.58
C GLU A 124 -8.73 6.76 12.24
N ASP A 125 -8.37 7.11 11.01
CA ASP A 125 -8.34 8.52 10.59
C ASP A 125 -9.77 9.01 10.32
N ARG A 126 -9.97 10.31 10.53
CA ARG A 126 -11.26 10.96 10.37
C ARG A 126 -11.18 12.03 9.31
N VAL A 127 -12.14 12.02 8.39
CA VAL A 127 -12.45 13.20 7.57
C VAL A 127 -13.27 14.14 8.44
N VAL A 128 -12.78 15.36 8.67
CA VAL A 128 -13.52 16.37 9.42
C VAL A 128 -14.08 17.39 8.45
N MET A 129 -15.34 17.76 8.63
CA MET A 129 -16.07 18.72 7.82
C MET A 129 -16.74 19.74 8.74
N ALA A 130 -16.32 21.00 8.68
CA ALA A 130 -16.75 22.06 9.58
C ALA A 130 -17.41 23.20 8.81
N TRP A 131 -18.34 23.93 9.44
CA TRP A 131 -19.03 25.09 8.86
C TRP A 131 -18.61 26.37 9.59
N PRO A 132 -17.62 27.12 9.09
CA PRO A 132 -17.08 28.29 9.80
C PRO A 132 -18.14 29.36 10.03
N GLY A 133 -18.33 29.76 11.29
CA GLY A 133 -19.29 30.80 11.69
C GLY A 133 -20.77 30.40 11.59
N LEU A 134 -21.09 29.13 11.36
CA LEU A 134 -22.48 28.67 11.35
C LEU A 134 -22.90 28.23 12.76
N ALA A 135 -23.88 28.93 13.33
CA ALA A 135 -24.50 28.55 14.58
C ALA A 135 -25.72 27.63 14.32
N LEU A 136 -25.81 26.56 15.11
CA LEU A 136 -26.99 25.70 15.18
C LEU A 136 -27.73 25.97 16.49
N THR A 137 -29.06 25.91 16.46
CA THR A 137 -29.87 25.83 17.68
C THR A 137 -29.65 24.49 18.38
N ASP A 138 -30.02 24.39 19.65
CA ASP A 138 -29.88 23.14 20.41
C ASP A 138 -30.68 21.99 19.77
N GLU A 139 -31.88 22.28 19.27
CA GLU A 139 -32.74 21.33 18.55
C GLU A 139 -32.09 20.83 17.24
N GLU A 140 -31.55 21.74 16.42
CA GLU A 140 -30.86 21.39 15.18
C GLU A 140 -29.59 20.59 15.43
N ARG A 141 -28.83 20.95 16.48
CA ARG A 141 -27.62 20.24 16.89
C ARG A 141 -27.94 18.83 17.37
N LEU A 142 -28.99 18.67 18.18
CA LEU A 142 -29.46 17.37 18.67
C LEU A 142 -29.94 16.50 17.52
N LEU A 143 -30.77 17.05 16.61
CA LEU A 143 -31.27 16.34 15.45
C LEU A 143 -30.12 15.89 14.53
N LEU A 144 -29.15 16.78 14.27
CA LEU A 144 -27.95 16.45 13.49
C LEU A 144 -27.17 15.30 14.13
N ASP A 145 -26.92 15.34 15.44
CA ASP A 145 -26.25 14.25 16.15
C ASP A 145 -26.98 12.91 15.98
N ARG A 146 -28.31 12.89 16.13
CA ARG A 146 -29.11 11.66 15.95
C ARG A 146 -29.07 11.15 14.52
N ILE A 147 -29.21 12.02 13.51
CA ILE A 147 -29.10 11.61 12.10
C ILE A 147 -27.72 11.01 11.82
N LEU A 148 -26.64 11.63 12.30
CA LEU A 148 -25.27 11.16 12.07
C LEU A 148 -25.02 9.77 12.68
N ARG A 149 -25.56 9.48 13.87
CA ARG A 149 -25.45 8.14 14.50
C ARG A 149 -26.12 7.03 13.70
N HIS A 150 -27.16 7.36 12.94
CA HIS A 150 -27.93 6.43 12.11
C HIS A 150 -27.43 6.36 10.66
N MET A 151 -26.44 7.18 10.28
CA MET A 151 -25.82 7.14 8.95
C MET A 151 -24.91 5.91 8.82
N THR A 152 -25.25 5.00 7.91
CA THR A 152 -24.54 3.71 7.74
C THR A 152 -23.51 3.71 6.63
N TYR A 153 -23.68 4.56 5.61
CA TYR A 153 -22.71 4.74 4.53
C TYR A 153 -22.72 6.18 4.01
N LEU A 154 -21.60 6.61 3.42
CA LEU A 154 -21.48 7.90 2.72
C LEU A 154 -20.88 7.66 1.33
N GLY A 155 -21.61 8.04 0.27
CA GLY A 155 -21.25 7.69 -1.10
C GLY A 155 -21.97 6.44 -1.56
N ARG A 156 -21.23 5.40 -1.90
CA ARG A 156 -21.81 4.09 -2.25
C ARG A 156 -21.92 3.19 -1.01
N ALA A 157 -22.74 2.15 -1.09
CA ALA A 157 -23.03 1.25 0.04
C ALA A 157 -21.79 0.51 0.57
N GLU A 158 -20.73 0.40 -0.23
CA GLU A 158 -19.43 -0.16 0.17
C GLU A 158 -18.62 0.77 1.10
N SER A 159 -19.00 2.04 1.20
CA SER A 159 -18.36 3.07 2.01
C SER A 159 -19.01 3.18 3.40
N TRP A 160 -18.87 2.13 4.22
CA TRP A 160 -19.38 2.17 5.59
C TRP A 160 -18.79 3.35 6.35
N VAL A 161 -19.65 4.07 7.06
CA VAL A 161 -19.26 5.29 7.76
C VAL A 161 -19.78 5.28 9.19
N GLU A 162 -18.97 5.80 10.09
CA GLU A 162 -19.42 6.26 11.41
C GLU A 162 -19.28 7.78 11.42
N ALA A 163 -20.41 8.48 11.53
CA ALA A 163 -20.43 9.93 11.55
C ALA A 163 -20.80 10.42 12.96
N ARG A 164 -20.11 11.46 13.46
CA ARG A 164 -20.40 12.07 14.76
C ARG A 164 -20.18 13.57 14.74
N LEU A 165 -20.94 14.28 15.56
CA LEU A 165 -20.64 15.66 15.87
C LEU A 165 -19.41 15.72 16.80
N VAL A 166 -18.49 16.64 16.54
CA VAL A 166 -17.30 16.85 17.35
C VAL A 166 -17.03 18.34 17.54
N GLU A 167 -16.39 18.68 18.65
CA GLU A 167 -15.70 19.97 18.77
C GLU A 167 -14.41 19.89 17.96
N TRP A 168 -14.09 20.95 17.21
CA TRP A 168 -12.93 20.93 16.32
C TRP A 168 -12.29 22.29 16.19
N ALA A 169 -11.15 22.48 16.84
CA ALA A 169 -10.30 23.67 16.71
C ALA A 169 -9.10 23.46 15.76
N GLY A 170 -9.19 22.50 14.85
CA GLY A 170 -8.09 22.18 13.92
C GLY A 170 -7.98 23.16 12.75
N ILE A 171 -6.88 23.06 12.00
CA ILE A 171 -6.65 23.85 10.79
C ILE A 171 -7.18 23.06 9.58
N PRO A 172 -8.12 23.61 8.79
CA PRO A 172 -8.57 22.96 7.57
C PRO A 172 -7.42 22.86 6.55
N ASN A 173 -7.33 21.73 5.86
CA ASN A 173 -6.39 21.54 4.75
C ASN A 173 -7.08 21.41 3.39
N CYS A 174 -8.41 21.54 3.35
CA CYS A 174 -9.17 21.64 2.12
C CYS A 174 -10.36 22.59 2.31
N TYR A 175 -10.53 23.54 1.40
CA TYR A 175 -11.47 24.65 1.57
C TYR A 175 -11.89 25.25 0.22
N PRO A 176 -13.03 25.95 0.14
CA PRO A 176 -13.44 26.66 -1.08
C PRO A 176 -12.36 27.65 -1.52
N ILE A 177 -12.16 27.81 -2.83
CA ILE A 177 -11.13 28.71 -3.39
C ILE A 177 -11.29 30.15 -2.90
N GLU A 178 -12.52 30.59 -2.61
CA GLU A 178 -12.82 31.92 -2.07
C GLU A 178 -12.26 32.15 -0.65
N ARG A 179 -11.85 31.08 0.04
CA ARG A 179 -11.24 31.13 1.39
C ARG A 179 -9.72 31.00 1.37
N GLU A 180 -9.09 31.04 0.19
CA GLU A 180 -7.63 30.92 0.05
C GLU A 180 -6.86 31.96 0.88
N SER A 181 -7.30 33.21 0.87
CA SER A 181 -6.70 34.31 1.64
C SER A 181 -6.81 34.15 3.17
N VAL A 182 -7.71 33.27 3.64
CA VAL A 182 -7.95 33.03 5.07
C VAL A 182 -7.07 31.89 5.59
N TYR A 183 -6.94 30.81 4.82
CA TYR A 183 -6.26 29.58 5.27
C TYR A 183 -4.85 29.39 4.71
N GLY A 184 -4.45 30.15 3.69
CA GLY A 184 -3.05 30.44 3.37
C GLY A 184 -2.10 29.23 3.33
N SER A 185 -2.36 28.27 2.46
CA SER A 185 -1.30 27.35 2.02
C SER A 185 -0.50 28.03 0.90
N THR A 186 0.80 27.81 0.79
CA THR A 186 1.56 28.16 -0.43
C THR A 186 0.83 27.57 -1.64
N ALA A 187 0.45 28.41 -2.62
CA ALA A 187 -0.34 27.99 -3.79
C ALA A 187 0.33 26.85 -4.60
N GLU A 188 1.62 26.64 -4.41
CA GLU A 188 2.41 25.57 -5.02
C GLU A 188 2.12 24.16 -4.45
N ASP A 189 1.42 24.05 -3.31
CA ASP A 189 1.13 22.78 -2.61
C ASP A 189 -0.33 22.33 -2.68
N MET A 190 -1.20 23.07 -3.38
CA MET A 190 -2.64 22.82 -3.46
C MET A 190 -3.08 22.58 -4.90
N GLU A 191 -4.08 21.72 -5.10
CA GLU A 191 -4.74 21.52 -6.39
C GLU A 191 -6.22 21.92 -6.32
N PRO A 192 -6.75 22.56 -7.38
CA PRO A 192 -8.17 22.84 -7.50
C PRO A 192 -8.95 21.59 -7.91
N VAL A 193 -10.03 21.30 -7.20
CA VAL A 193 -10.99 20.23 -7.50
C VAL A 193 -12.40 20.78 -7.55
N ALA A 194 -13.13 20.47 -8.62
CA ALA A 194 -14.54 20.83 -8.74
C ALA A 194 -15.42 19.79 -8.03
N VAL A 195 -16.24 20.23 -7.09
CA VAL A 195 -17.23 19.39 -6.39
C VAL A 195 -18.62 20.03 -6.47
N MET A 196 -19.67 19.21 -6.27
CA MET A 196 -21.04 19.71 -6.21
C MET A 196 -21.37 20.26 -4.83
N ALA A 197 -21.96 21.44 -4.77
CA ALA A 197 -22.52 22.01 -3.56
C ALA A 197 -23.99 22.36 -3.78
N VAL A 198 -24.67 22.67 -2.68
CA VAL A 198 -26.03 23.18 -2.69
C VAL A 198 -25.97 24.70 -2.85
N GLN A 199 -26.92 25.26 -3.59
CA GLN A 199 -27.16 26.70 -3.62
C GLN A 199 -27.66 27.16 -2.24
N SER A 200 -27.35 28.40 -1.86
CA SER A 200 -28.08 29.01 -0.74
C SER A 200 -29.55 29.19 -1.13
N GLU A 201 -30.42 29.38 -0.14
CA GLU A 201 -31.85 29.60 -0.39
C GLU A 201 -32.10 30.78 -1.34
N ASP A 202 -31.44 31.92 -1.10
CA ASP A 202 -31.54 33.10 -1.99
C ASP A 202 -31.13 32.80 -3.43
N GLN A 203 -30.01 32.07 -3.61
CA GLN A 203 -29.52 31.68 -4.93
C GLN A 203 -30.52 30.76 -5.65
N PHE A 204 -31.10 29.82 -4.91
CA PHE A 204 -32.09 28.90 -5.45
C PHE A 204 -33.39 29.60 -5.82
N LEU A 205 -33.92 30.50 -4.96
CA LEU A 205 -35.12 31.28 -5.25
C LEU A 205 -34.92 32.16 -6.49
N ALA A 206 -33.78 32.86 -6.59
CA ALA A 206 -33.44 33.65 -7.76
C ALA A 206 -33.36 32.80 -9.05
N TRP A 207 -32.70 31.64 -8.97
CA TRP A 207 -32.66 30.68 -10.08
C TRP A 207 -34.06 30.19 -10.48
N ARG A 208 -34.87 29.80 -9.49
CA ARG A 208 -36.23 29.25 -9.68
C ARG A 208 -37.13 30.26 -10.37
N ASP A 209 -37.09 31.51 -9.91
CA ASP A 209 -37.90 32.58 -10.48
C ASP A 209 -37.44 32.91 -11.91
N GLY A 210 -36.13 32.88 -12.18
CA GLY A 210 -35.57 32.99 -13.53
C GLY A 210 -36.01 31.86 -14.47
N VAL A 211 -36.02 30.60 -14.01
CA VAL A 211 -36.50 29.45 -14.81
C VAL A 211 -38.01 29.54 -15.08
N ARG A 212 -38.79 29.96 -14.08
CA ARG A 212 -40.25 30.18 -14.23
C ARG A 212 -40.54 31.30 -15.24
N GLU A 213 -39.79 32.38 -15.19
CA GLU A 213 -39.95 33.50 -16.11
C GLU A 213 -39.51 33.13 -17.54
N GLY A 214 -38.36 32.47 -17.70
CA GLY A 214 -37.91 31.95 -18.99
C GLY A 214 -38.90 30.95 -19.62
N SER A 215 -39.57 30.14 -18.79
CA SER A 215 -40.62 29.22 -19.23
C SER A 215 -41.89 29.96 -19.71
N ARG A 216 -42.15 31.19 -19.22
CA ARG A 216 -43.27 32.04 -19.67
C ARG A 216 -42.94 32.77 -20.97
N ILE A 217 -41.70 33.23 -21.14
CA ILE A 217 -41.26 33.98 -22.32
C ILE A 217 -41.01 33.06 -23.53
N GLY A 218 -40.52 31.84 -23.30
CA GLY A 218 -40.16 30.86 -24.34
C GLY A 218 -41.31 30.03 -24.94
N GLY A 219 -42.57 30.41 -24.70
CA GLY A 219 -43.78 29.67 -25.10
C GLY A 219 -44.06 29.52 -26.61
N GLY A 220 -43.05 29.74 -27.47
CA GLY A 220 -43.21 29.76 -28.93
C GLY A 220 -42.98 28.43 -29.66
N ASN A 221 -42.37 27.40 -29.05
CA ASN A 221 -42.03 26.19 -29.82
C ASN A 221 -41.81 24.90 -29.01
N THR A 222 -42.53 24.69 -27.90
CA THR A 222 -42.55 23.36 -27.28
C THR A 222 -43.45 22.43 -28.09
N ARG A 223 -42.89 21.31 -28.58
CA ARG A 223 -43.65 20.22 -29.22
C ARG A 223 -44.93 19.94 -28.41
N ARG A 224 -46.10 20.12 -29.04
CA ARG A 224 -47.42 19.89 -28.44
C ARG A 224 -47.42 18.59 -27.62
N GLY A 225 -47.58 18.70 -26.30
CA GLY A 225 -47.88 17.57 -25.42
C GLY A 225 -46.88 17.23 -24.30
N ARG A 226 -45.67 17.80 -24.28
CA ARG A 226 -44.70 17.52 -23.19
C ARG A 226 -44.82 18.59 -22.09
N ARG A 227 -45.30 18.21 -20.90
CA ARG A 227 -45.26 19.09 -19.70
C ARG A 227 -43.80 19.47 -19.44
N GLY A 228 -43.55 20.75 -19.16
CA GLY A 228 -42.22 21.23 -18.76
C GLY A 228 -41.73 20.55 -17.48
N PRO A 229 -40.43 20.65 -17.18
CA PRO A 229 -39.85 20.02 -15.99
C PRO A 229 -40.51 20.54 -14.71
N LYS A 230 -40.66 19.69 -13.69
CA LYS A 230 -41.25 20.08 -12.41
C LYS A 230 -40.19 20.85 -11.64
N ILE A 231 -40.46 22.13 -11.41
CA ILE A 231 -39.54 23.02 -10.69
C ILE A 231 -39.82 22.88 -9.18
N PRO A 232 -38.85 22.44 -8.36
CA PRO A 232 -39.01 22.36 -6.90
C PRO A 232 -39.34 23.72 -6.28
N VAL A 233 -40.10 23.72 -5.19
CA VAL A 233 -40.52 24.94 -4.49
C VAL A 233 -39.44 25.40 -3.51
N THR A 234 -38.82 24.46 -2.80
CA THR A 234 -37.78 24.69 -1.78
C THR A 234 -36.45 24.02 -2.16
N ILE A 235 -35.37 24.43 -1.51
CA ILE A 235 -34.05 23.79 -1.70
C ILE A 235 -34.04 22.35 -1.19
N VAL A 236 -34.82 22.05 -0.15
CA VAL A 236 -34.97 20.69 0.39
C VAL A 236 -35.65 19.80 -0.64
N GLU A 237 -36.74 20.25 -1.26
CA GLU A 237 -37.36 19.53 -2.37
C GLU A 237 -36.40 19.34 -3.55
N ALA A 238 -35.58 20.34 -3.85
CA ALA A 238 -34.59 20.28 -4.93
C ALA A 238 -33.50 19.22 -4.67
N LEU A 239 -33.05 19.10 -3.41
CA LEU A 239 -32.11 18.06 -3.00
C LEU A 239 -32.72 16.65 -3.02
N ALA A 240 -34.04 16.53 -2.83
CA ALA A 240 -34.75 15.26 -2.82
C ALA A 240 -35.00 14.68 -4.22
N VAL A 241 -34.75 15.43 -5.30
CA VAL A 241 -35.00 14.97 -6.67
C VAL A 241 -34.14 13.73 -6.99
N ASP A 242 -34.79 12.68 -7.49
CA ASP A 242 -34.14 11.41 -7.85
C ASP A 242 -33.53 11.47 -9.26
N THR A 243 -32.52 10.63 -9.53
CA THR A 243 -31.91 10.52 -10.87
C THR A 243 -32.94 10.18 -11.95
N SER A 244 -33.91 9.32 -11.66
CA SER A 244 -34.98 8.97 -12.59
C SER A 244 -35.87 10.16 -12.94
N ASP A 245 -36.11 11.08 -11.99
CA ASP A 245 -36.82 12.33 -12.23
C ASP A 245 -35.98 13.30 -13.07
N LEU A 246 -34.68 13.41 -12.78
CA LEU A 246 -33.74 14.24 -13.56
C LEU A 246 -33.70 13.83 -15.03
N GLU A 247 -33.55 12.53 -15.31
CA GLU A 247 -33.51 12.00 -16.67
C GLU A 247 -34.84 12.17 -17.40
N ARG A 248 -35.96 11.86 -16.73
CA ARG A 248 -37.31 12.00 -17.29
C ARG A 248 -37.62 13.44 -17.68
N GLU A 249 -37.17 14.39 -16.86
CA GLU A 249 -37.43 15.82 -17.03
C GLU A 249 -36.34 16.55 -17.82
N GLY A 250 -35.26 15.87 -18.19
CA GLY A 250 -34.20 16.40 -19.05
C GLY A 250 -33.30 17.43 -18.36
N TRP A 251 -33.12 17.31 -17.05
CA TRP A 251 -32.24 18.19 -16.29
C TRP A 251 -30.76 17.86 -16.56
N ASN A 252 -30.01 18.81 -17.13
CA ASN A 252 -28.55 18.66 -17.32
C ASN A 252 -27.76 18.73 -16.00
N GLN A 253 -28.38 19.30 -14.97
CA GLN A 253 -27.82 19.47 -13.64
C GLN A 253 -28.97 19.47 -12.63
N PRO A 254 -28.83 18.87 -11.44
CA PRO A 254 -29.90 18.84 -10.46
C PRO A 254 -30.32 20.26 -10.04
N PRO A 255 -31.62 20.54 -9.93
CA PRO A 255 -32.11 21.78 -9.33
C PRO A 255 -31.45 22.06 -7.98
N GLY A 256 -31.18 23.34 -7.66
CA GLY A 256 -30.57 23.71 -6.38
C GLY A 256 -29.10 23.33 -6.22
N SER A 257 -28.47 22.75 -7.23
CA SER A 257 -27.05 22.40 -7.17
C SER A 257 -26.17 23.46 -7.84
N ARG A 258 -24.91 23.55 -7.43
CA ARG A 258 -23.87 24.38 -8.07
C ARG A 258 -22.53 23.68 -8.05
N ARG A 259 -21.66 23.98 -9.01
CA ARG A 259 -20.25 23.56 -8.96
C ARG A 259 -19.45 24.59 -8.18
N VAL A 260 -18.62 24.11 -7.26
CA VAL A 260 -17.71 24.93 -6.45
C VAL A 260 -16.31 24.35 -6.56
N ILE A 261 -15.31 25.22 -6.65
CA ILE A 261 -13.90 24.82 -6.68
C ILE A 261 -13.37 24.82 -5.25
N TYR A 262 -12.88 23.67 -4.81
CA TYR A 262 -12.14 23.51 -3.57
C TYR A 262 -10.65 23.41 -3.87
N LEU A 263 -9.84 23.99 -3.00
CA LEU A 263 -8.41 23.71 -2.93
C LEU A 263 -8.22 22.54 -1.96
N ARG A 264 -7.50 21.50 -2.37
CA ARG A 264 -7.05 20.40 -1.51
C ARG A 264 -5.54 20.21 -1.68
N PRO A 265 -4.83 19.50 -0.78
CA PRO A 265 -3.39 19.33 -0.92
C PRO A 265 -3.05 18.54 -2.20
N TYR A 266 -2.10 19.04 -3.01
CA TYR A 266 -1.68 18.42 -4.28
C TYR A 266 -1.27 16.95 -4.09
N GLY A 267 -0.55 16.67 -2.99
CA GLY A 267 -0.13 15.33 -2.60
C GLY A 267 -1.13 14.55 -1.74
N CYS A 268 -2.42 14.91 -1.70
CA CYS A 268 -3.39 14.26 -0.79
C CYS A 268 -3.59 12.75 -1.04
N PHE A 269 -3.21 12.26 -2.23
CA PHE A 269 -3.19 10.85 -2.60
C PHE A 269 -1.79 10.25 -2.74
N GLU A 270 -0.75 11.05 -2.57
CA GLU A 270 0.60 10.52 -2.55
C GLU A 270 0.70 9.60 -1.34
N ALA A 271 1.01 8.33 -1.61
CA ALA A 271 1.42 7.43 -0.56
C ALA A 271 2.70 8.01 0.05
N LYS A 272 2.59 8.76 1.14
CA LYS A 272 3.67 8.71 2.12
C LYS A 272 3.77 7.24 2.47
N ILE A 273 4.96 6.67 2.23
CA ILE A 273 5.38 5.49 2.98
C ILE A 273 5.15 5.92 4.42
N ASP A 274 4.05 5.45 4.99
CA ASP A 274 3.74 5.64 6.37
C ASP A 274 4.80 4.79 7.07
N ASN A 275 5.95 5.43 7.32
CA ASN A 275 6.76 5.17 8.48
C ASN A 275 5.84 5.47 9.67
N ARG A 276 4.78 4.68 9.85
CA ARG A 276 4.18 4.54 11.16
C ARG A 276 5.34 4.09 12.01
N GLY A 277 5.77 5.01 12.86
CA GLY A 277 6.46 4.66 14.07
C GLY A 277 5.60 3.61 14.76
N GLY A 278 5.97 2.34 14.58
CA GLY A 278 6.23 1.57 15.79
C GLY A 278 7.25 2.39 16.56
N GLY A 279 6.89 2.72 17.80
CA GLY A 279 7.69 3.59 18.65
C GLY A 279 9.16 3.22 18.60
N ASP A 280 9.96 4.22 18.92
CA ASP A 280 11.41 4.14 19.14
C ASP A 280 11.82 3.12 20.23
N GLU A 281 10.85 2.36 20.76
CA GLU A 281 11.03 1.24 21.67
C GLU A 281 11.04 -0.08 20.88
N GLY A 282 12.18 -0.39 20.24
CA GLY A 282 12.48 -1.78 19.85
C GLY A 282 13.02 -2.03 18.45
N ARG A 283 13.37 -1.01 17.63
CA ARG A 283 14.17 -1.27 16.41
C ARG A 283 15.59 -1.65 16.81
N GLY A 284 15.79 -2.94 17.07
CA GLY A 284 17.12 -3.54 17.07
C GLY A 284 17.87 -3.15 15.80
N ALA A 285 19.19 -3.07 15.90
CA ALA A 285 20.04 -2.70 14.78
C ALA A 285 19.76 -3.60 13.56
N PHE A 286 19.70 -3.06 12.33
CA PHE A 286 19.36 -3.85 11.12
C PHE A 286 20.59 -4.57 10.57
N HIS A 287 20.46 -5.85 10.20
CA HIS A 287 21.55 -6.66 9.65
C HIS A 287 21.25 -7.21 8.24
N ILE A 288 19.97 -7.14 7.82
CA ILE A 288 19.46 -7.78 6.61
C ILE A 288 18.62 -6.78 5.82
N ALA A 289 18.80 -6.76 4.50
CA ALA A 289 17.91 -6.09 3.56
C ALA A 289 17.63 -7.00 2.36
N ARG A 290 16.35 -7.21 2.03
CA ARG A 290 15.94 -8.01 0.87
C ARG A 290 15.26 -7.13 -0.18
N PHE A 291 15.59 -7.36 -1.44
CA PHE A 291 15.04 -6.64 -2.57
C PHE A 291 14.43 -7.60 -3.57
N ALA A 292 13.27 -7.25 -4.12
CA ALA A 292 12.71 -7.88 -5.31
C ALA A 292 13.23 -7.21 -6.58
N LEU A 293 13.51 -8.01 -7.62
CA LEU A 293 13.97 -7.57 -8.94
C LEU A 293 12.82 -7.71 -9.94
N ALA A 294 12.60 -6.67 -10.74
CA ALA A 294 11.68 -6.71 -11.86
C ALA A 294 12.36 -6.25 -13.15
N GLY A 295 12.17 -7.03 -14.21
CA GLY A 295 12.63 -6.70 -15.56
C GLY A 295 12.63 -7.94 -16.45
N THR A 296 12.62 -7.73 -17.75
CA THR A 296 12.58 -8.81 -18.74
C THR A 296 13.79 -8.71 -19.68
N PRO A 297 14.62 -9.76 -19.79
CA PRO A 297 14.67 -10.95 -18.93
C PRO A 297 15.32 -10.64 -17.56
N LEU A 298 14.96 -11.40 -16.52
CA LEU A 298 15.70 -11.40 -15.25
C LEU A 298 17.11 -12.00 -15.44
N PRO A 299 18.10 -11.64 -14.59
CA PRO A 299 19.44 -12.22 -14.68
C PRO A 299 19.42 -13.73 -14.48
N SER A 300 20.24 -14.47 -15.22
CA SER A 300 20.42 -15.90 -14.98
C SER A 300 21.16 -16.16 -13.66
N ARG A 301 20.73 -17.15 -12.88
CA ARG A 301 21.43 -17.60 -11.66
C ARG A 301 22.86 -18.09 -11.94
N PHE A 302 23.16 -18.53 -13.16
CA PHE A 302 24.53 -18.85 -13.58
C PHE A 302 25.48 -17.64 -13.50
N ASN A 303 24.93 -16.42 -13.51
CA ASN A 303 25.67 -15.16 -13.42
C ASN A 303 25.58 -14.52 -12.02
N ALA A 304 25.29 -15.29 -10.96
CA ALA A 304 25.16 -14.79 -9.58
C ALA A 304 26.29 -13.80 -9.18
N VAL A 305 27.55 -14.14 -9.48
CA VAL A 305 28.69 -13.24 -9.21
C VAL A 305 28.55 -11.88 -9.87
N THR A 306 28.15 -11.84 -11.14
CA THR A 306 27.96 -10.58 -11.86
C THR A 306 26.83 -9.76 -11.26
N VAL A 307 25.73 -10.41 -10.88
CA VAL A 307 24.58 -9.73 -10.27
C VAL A 307 24.95 -9.16 -8.89
N ALA A 308 25.67 -9.92 -8.08
CA ALA A 308 26.15 -9.46 -6.77
C ALA A 308 27.14 -8.29 -6.89
N GLU A 309 28.08 -8.36 -7.85
CA GLU A 309 29.00 -7.26 -8.13
C GLU A 309 28.25 -6.00 -8.60
N LEU A 310 27.21 -6.17 -9.42
CA LEU A 310 26.35 -5.08 -9.88
C LEU A 310 25.59 -4.45 -8.72
N PHE A 311 25.00 -5.27 -7.85
CA PHE A 311 24.28 -4.80 -6.67
C PHE A 311 25.19 -4.00 -5.74
N ARG A 312 26.37 -4.54 -5.41
CA ARG A 312 27.38 -3.83 -4.62
C ARG A 312 27.80 -2.52 -5.26
N ARG A 313 28.04 -2.50 -6.57
CA ARG A 313 28.41 -1.29 -7.31
C ARG A 313 27.33 -0.21 -7.20
N ALA A 314 26.06 -0.60 -7.30
CA ALA A 314 24.93 0.32 -7.20
C ALA A 314 24.79 0.96 -5.81
N LEU A 315 25.05 0.19 -4.74
CA LEU A 315 25.11 0.76 -3.39
C LEU A 315 26.30 1.71 -3.23
N LEU A 316 27.50 1.31 -3.69
CA LEU A 316 28.69 2.15 -3.58
C LEU A 316 28.57 3.47 -4.35
N SER A 317 27.96 3.47 -5.53
CA SER A 317 27.75 4.70 -6.31
C SER A 317 26.86 5.72 -5.63
N ARG A 318 26.04 5.30 -4.65
CA ARG A 318 25.14 6.17 -3.88
C ARG A 318 25.69 6.57 -2.53
N LEU A 319 26.58 5.76 -1.96
CA LEU A 319 27.26 6.04 -0.70
C LEU A 319 28.43 7.02 -0.87
N ASP A 320 29.05 7.06 -2.05
CA ASP A 320 30.22 7.89 -2.36
C ASP A 320 31.29 7.81 -1.24
N LYS A 321 31.78 8.95 -0.71
CA LYS A 321 32.80 8.99 0.36
C LYS A 321 32.31 8.47 1.72
N GLN A 322 31.02 8.22 1.89
CA GLN A 322 30.41 7.75 3.15
C GLN A 322 30.23 6.22 3.19
N ALA A 323 30.82 5.48 2.25
CA ALA A 323 30.67 4.03 2.19
C ALA A 323 31.31 3.35 3.43
N PRO A 324 30.52 2.65 4.27
CA PRO A 324 31.06 2.00 5.46
C PRO A 324 31.95 0.82 5.09
N ARG A 325 32.91 0.49 5.98
CA ARG A 325 33.82 -0.65 5.83
C ARG A 325 33.10 -1.97 5.53
N THR A 326 31.89 -2.12 6.06
CA THR A 326 30.99 -3.25 5.86
C THR A 326 30.63 -3.45 4.39
N ILE A 327 30.52 -2.38 3.60
CA ILE A 327 30.20 -2.43 2.16
C ILE A 327 31.49 -2.40 1.31
N THR A 328 32.50 -1.64 1.72
CA THR A 328 33.76 -1.52 0.98
C THR A 328 34.66 -2.75 1.13
N GLY A 329 34.55 -3.49 2.23
CA GLY A 329 35.43 -4.62 2.57
C GLY A 329 36.88 -4.19 2.80
N ARG A 330 37.10 -2.90 3.13
CA ARG A 330 38.42 -2.30 3.30
C ARG A 330 38.52 -1.54 4.61
N ASP A 331 39.72 -1.53 5.19
CA ASP A 331 40.07 -0.68 6.33
C ASP A 331 40.26 0.79 5.93
N ASP A 332 40.52 1.64 6.93
CA ASP A 332 40.74 3.09 6.77
C ASP A 332 41.98 3.40 5.89
N HIS A 333 42.87 2.42 5.69
CA HIS A 333 44.04 2.50 4.83
C HIS A 333 43.83 1.87 3.44
N GLN A 334 42.57 1.61 3.05
CA GLN A 334 42.18 1.00 1.77
C GLN A 334 42.70 -0.42 1.55
N ARG A 335 43.17 -1.11 2.59
CA ARG A 335 43.60 -2.50 2.52
C ARG A 335 42.39 -3.41 2.72
N VAL A 336 42.40 -4.57 2.09
CA VAL A 336 41.35 -5.58 2.28
C VAL A 336 41.37 -6.03 3.73
N LEU A 337 40.21 -6.03 4.39
CA LEU A 337 40.10 -6.44 5.78
C LEU A 337 40.67 -7.86 5.96
N ALA A 338 41.63 -8.01 6.86
CA ALA A 338 42.25 -9.30 7.20
C ALA A 338 41.31 -10.15 8.08
N ASP A 339 40.36 -9.52 8.78
CA ASP A 339 39.48 -10.16 9.75
C ASP A 339 38.15 -10.66 9.16
N SER A 340 38.00 -11.98 9.29
CA SER A 340 36.79 -12.74 9.65
C SER A 340 35.44 -12.37 8.99
N HIS A 341 35.34 -12.28 7.67
CA HIS A 341 34.05 -12.28 6.96
C HIS A 341 33.01 -11.25 7.47
N ASN A 342 33.44 -10.20 8.17
CA ASN A 342 32.57 -9.20 8.80
C ASN A 342 32.07 -8.13 7.82
N HIS A 343 32.36 -8.29 6.52
CA HIS A 343 31.84 -7.43 5.47
C HIS A 343 30.60 -8.06 4.82
N ALA A 344 29.77 -7.21 4.23
CA ALA A 344 28.45 -7.59 3.76
C ALA A 344 28.51 -8.66 2.66
N PHE A 345 27.54 -9.56 2.71
CA PHE A 345 27.24 -10.55 1.71
C PHE A 345 26.18 -9.99 0.76
N PHE A 346 26.49 -10.01 -0.53
CA PHE A 346 25.60 -9.63 -1.61
C PHE A 346 25.13 -10.91 -2.28
N LEU A 347 23.96 -11.40 -1.89
CA LEU A 347 23.49 -12.75 -2.23
C LEU A 347 22.33 -12.67 -3.22
N PRO A 348 22.55 -13.07 -4.48
CA PRO A 348 21.48 -13.28 -5.45
C PRO A 348 20.65 -14.49 -5.08
N GLU A 349 19.34 -14.32 -5.14
CA GLU A 349 18.36 -15.34 -4.79
C GLU A 349 17.44 -15.61 -5.99
N ASP A 350 17.10 -16.89 -6.15
CA ASP A 350 16.19 -17.48 -7.13
C ASP A 350 15.04 -18.07 -6.32
N ALA A 351 14.15 -17.19 -5.86
CA ALA A 351 13.16 -17.50 -4.82
C ALA A 351 12.05 -18.41 -5.36
N ASP A 352 11.62 -18.19 -6.61
CA ASP A 352 10.63 -19.03 -7.29
C ASP A 352 11.21 -20.30 -7.95
N ARG A 353 12.55 -20.43 -7.96
CA ARG A 353 13.31 -21.59 -8.48
C ARG A 353 13.21 -21.77 -9.99
N ASP A 354 12.91 -20.72 -10.75
CA ASP A 354 12.87 -20.74 -12.22
C ASP A 354 14.28 -20.69 -12.86
N GLY A 355 15.32 -20.46 -12.06
CA GLY A 355 16.71 -20.36 -12.50
C GLY A 355 17.15 -18.93 -12.86
N ARG A 356 16.33 -17.94 -12.58
CA ARG A 356 16.60 -16.50 -12.68
C ARG A 356 16.80 -15.93 -11.28
N VAL A 357 17.49 -14.81 -11.20
CA VAL A 357 17.61 -14.04 -9.97
C VAL A 357 16.44 -13.07 -9.91
N ASP A 358 15.49 -13.35 -9.02
CA ASP A 358 14.30 -12.53 -8.76
C ASP A 358 14.45 -11.72 -7.46
N HIS A 359 15.41 -12.04 -6.59
CA HIS A 359 15.66 -11.32 -5.35
C HIS A 359 17.16 -11.09 -5.06
N LEU A 360 17.44 -10.10 -4.23
CA LEU A 360 18.78 -9.81 -3.69
C LEU A 360 18.70 -9.67 -2.18
N LEU A 361 19.59 -10.38 -1.50
CA LEU A 361 19.75 -10.31 -0.05
C LEU A 361 21.09 -9.65 0.26
N LEU A 362 21.04 -8.54 0.99
CA LEU A 362 22.19 -7.95 1.67
C LEU A 362 22.19 -8.43 3.11
N TYR A 363 23.28 -9.07 3.53
CA TYR A 363 23.46 -9.52 4.91
C TYR A 363 24.79 -9.03 5.48
N SER A 364 24.81 -8.63 6.76
CA SER A 364 26.03 -8.28 7.47
C SER A 364 25.98 -8.72 8.93
N ALA A 365 27.10 -9.23 9.45
CA ALA A 365 27.27 -9.51 10.87
C ALA A 365 27.27 -8.22 11.72
N GLU A 366 27.80 -7.12 11.18
CA GLU A 366 27.68 -5.78 11.78
C GLU A 366 26.37 -5.11 11.36
N PRO A 367 25.75 -4.30 12.24
CA PRO A 367 24.54 -3.59 11.89
C PRO A 367 24.76 -2.51 10.82
N PHE A 368 23.72 -2.27 10.03
CA PHE A 368 23.68 -1.24 9.02
C PHE A 368 23.70 0.14 9.65
N THR A 369 24.56 0.99 9.12
CA THR A 369 24.62 2.40 9.50
C THR A 369 23.44 3.17 8.90
N GLU A 370 23.06 4.27 9.53
CA GLU A 370 21.99 5.15 9.06
C GLU A 370 22.17 5.62 7.60
N PRO A 371 23.38 6.01 7.13
CA PRO A 371 23.62 6.31 5.71
C PRO A 371 23.34 5.10 4.79
N LEU A 372 23.70 3.90 5.22
CA LEU A 372 23.42 2.68 4.44
C LEU A 372 21.92 2.42 4.35
N ILE A 373 21.18 2.54 5.46
CA ILE A 373 19.72 2.36 5.48
C ILE A 373 19.03 3.30 4.48
N ARG A 374 19.43 4.58 4.45
CA ARG A 374 18.90 5.55 3.48
C ARG A 374 19.20 5.16 2.03
N VAL A 375 20.41 4.69 1.76
CA VAL A 375 20.77 4.21 0.42
C VAL A 375 19.95 2.99 0.02
N LEU A 376 19.75 2.03 0.94
CA LEU A 376 18.90 0.85 0.72
C LEU A 376 17.46 1.26 0.38
N GLN A 377 16.89 2.19 1.16
CA GLN A 377 15.52 2.70 0.95
C GLN A 377 15.38 3.53 -0.33
N SER A 378 16.47 4.12 -0.84
CA SER A 378 16.44 4.93 -2.07
C SER A 378 16.74 4.15 -3.34
N LEU A 379 17.33 2.95 -3.25
CA LEU A 379 17.74 2.18 -4.43
C LEU A 379 16.50 1.81 -5.27
N ARG A 380 16.54 2.12 -6.58
CA ARG A 380 15.40 1.89 -7.50
C ARG A 380 15.75 1.03 -8.71
N LYS A 381 17.03 0.94 -9.06
CA LYS A 381 17.45 0.19 -10.25
C LYS A 381 18.87 -0.34 -10.19
N LEU A 382 19.10 -1.41 -10.94
CA LEU A 382 20.42 -1.93 -11.33
C LEU A 382 20.59 -1.81 -12.83
N TYR A 383 21.80 -1.43 -13.26
CA TYR A 383 22.06 -1.12 -14.67
C TYR A 383 23.45 -1.58 -15.11
N THR A 384 23.51 -2.33 -16.23
CA THR A 384 24.77 -2.85 -16.80
C THR A 384 25.31 -2.01 -17.95
N GLY A 385 24.56 -1.04 -18.46
CA GLY A 385 24.86 -0.33 -19.72
C GLY A 385 23.97 -0.80 -20.88
N GLU A 386 23.53 -2.06 -20.85
CA GLU A 386 22.70 -2.68 -21.88
C GLU A 386 21.32 -3.09 -21.34
N GLN A 387 21.26 -3.45 -20.05
CA GLN A 387 20.05 -3.94 -19.40
C GLN A 387 19.80 -3.16 -18.10
N GLU A 388 18.52 -2.87 -17.84
CA GLU A 388 18.03 -2.26 -16.60
C GLU A 388 17.06 -3.21 -15.89
N TRP A 389 17.21 -3.32 -14.56
CA TRP A 389 16.24 -3.98 -13.68
C TRP A 389 15.79 -3.00 -12.61
N ARG A 390 14.47 -2.91 -12.40
CA ARG A 390 13.91 -2.20 -11.25
C ARG A 390 14.13 -3.03 -10.01
N VAL A 391 14.43 -2.37 -8.89
CA VAL A 391 14.56 -3.02 -7.59
C VAL A 391 13.65 -2.36 -6.58
N PHE A 392 13.04 -3.19 -5.74
CA PHE A 392 12.12 -2.79 -4.68
C PHE A 392 12.64 -3.34 -3.37
N LEU A 393 12.85 -2.48 -2.37
CA LEU A 393 13.18 -2.93 -1.02
C LEU A 393 11.93 -3.56 -0.42
N GLU A 394 11.97 -4.87 -0.17
CA GLU A 394 10.86 -5.60 0.46
C GLU A 394 10.84 -5.36 1.97
N GLY A 395 12.02 -5.25 2.59
CA GLY A 395 12.12 -4.89 4.00
C GLY A 395 13.54 -4.96 4.58
N LEU A 396 13.62 -4.63 5.86
CA LEU A 396 14.82 -4.65 6.69
C LEU A 396 14.60 -5.54 7.92
N GLY A 397 15.60 -6.34 8.29
CA GLY A 397 15.54 -7.28 9.43
C GLY A 397 16.65 -7.03 10.45
N SER A 398 16.35 -7.22 11.74
CA SER A 398 17.27 -6.99 12.86
C SER A 398 18.13 -8.19 13.21
N ARG A 399 17.60 -9.42 13.20
CA ARG A 399 18.40 -10.64 13.33
C ARG A 399 17.77 -11.76 12.50
N LEU A 400 18.58 -12.77 12.25
CA LEU A 400 18.27 -13.93 11.41
C LEU A 400 17.43 -15.02 12.11
N ASP A 401 17.22 -14.87 13.41
CA ASP A 401 16.60 -15.82 14.33
C ASP A 401 15.21 -15.38 14.83
N GLN A 402 14.83 -14.11 14.64
CA GLN A 402 13.56 -13.56 15.10
C GLN A 402 12.86 -12.82 13.98
N ASP A 403 11.63 -13.27 13.66
CA ASP A 403 10.60 -12.60 12.87
C ASP A 403 11.13 -11.47 11.97
N VAL A 404 11.83 -11.87 10.89
CA VAL A 404 12.01 -10.97 9.75
C VAL A 404 10.60 -10.48 9.40
N ALA A 405 10.39 -9.17 9.48
CA ALA A 405 9.06 -8.53 9.45
C ALA A 405 8.07 -9.29 8.56
N LYS A 406 6.89 -9.66 9.10
CA LYS A 406 5.81 -10.37 8.39
C LYS A 406 5.79 -9.99 6.89
N GLY A 407 6.30 -10.87 6.02
CA GLY A 407 6.37 -10.65 4.57
C GLY A 407 7.74 -10.81 3.89
N MET A 408 8.86 -10.98 4.62
CA MET A 408 10.18 -11.25 4.03
C MET A 408 10.57 -12.74 4.09
N GLU A 409 9.85 -13.61 3.37
CA GLU A 409 10.23 -15.02 3.25
C GLU A 409 11.38 -15.18 2.25
N SER A 410 12.56 -15.58 2.72
CA SER A 410 13.70 -15.92 1.86
C SER A 410 13.96 -17.42 1.87
N SER A 411 14.15 -17.98 0.68
CA SER A 411 14.59 -19.36 0.44
C SER A 411 16.00 -19.65 0.94
N LEU A 412 16.77 -18.62 1.32
CA LEU A 412 18.13 -18.77 1.87
C LEU A 412 18.15 -18.70 3.40
N HIS A 413 16.99 -18.51 4.03
CA HIS A 413 16.85 -18.17 5.44
C HIS A 413 16.12 -19.28 6.23
N GLY A 414 16.36 -19.31 7.54
CA GLY A 414 15.67 -20.17 8.49
C GLY A 414 16.58 -21.17 9.18
N PRO A 415 16.17 -21.70 10.35
CA PRO A 415 16.88 -22.77 11.02
C PRO A 415 16.68 -24.08 10.25
N ALA A 416 17.77 -24.70 9.79
CA ALA A 416 17.72 -26.00 9.14
C ALA A 416 18.90 -26.87 9.52
N ARG A 417 18.64 -28.18 9.61
CA ARG A 417 19.70 -29.19 9.79
C ARG A 417 20.39 -29.55 8.48
N VAL A 418 19.65 -29.49 7.37
CA VAL A 418 20.11 -29.97 6.06
C VAL A 418 20.18 -28.81 5.09
N TRP A 419 21.33 -28.65 4.45
CA TRP A 419 21.64 -27.54 3.54
C TRP A 419 22.25 -28.06 2.24
N GLU A 420 21.81 -27.53 1.11
CA GLU A 420 22.33 -27.89 -0.21
C GLU A 420 22.89 -26.69 -0.95
N SER A 421 24.01 -26.88 -1.64
CA SER A 421 24.58 -25.84 -2.48
C SER A 421 23.58 -25.40 -3.56
N VAL A 422 23.39 -24.09 -3.66
CA VAL A 422 22.67 -23.44 -4.76
C VAL A 422 23.63 -22.74 -5.72
N THR A 423 24.85 -22.43 -5.30
CA THR A 423 25.92 -21.98 -6.19
C THR A 423 27.23 -22.71 -5.87
N PRO A 424 28.21 -22.79 -6.81
CA PRO A 424 29.39 -23.60 -6.59
C PRO A 424 30.25 -23.10 -5.43
N TYR A 425 30.62 -24.01 -4.53
CA TYR A 425 31.64 -23.78 -3.52
C TYR A 425 33.03 -23.86 -4.13
N LEU A 426 33.84 -22.83 -3.93
CA LEU A 426 35.25 -22.79 -4.34
C LEU A 426 36.13 -22.67 -3.10
N HIS A 427 37.05 -23.61 -2.90
CA HIS A 427 37.80 -23.62 -1.65
C HIS A 427 38.82 -22.45 -1.56
N PRO A 428 38.93 -21.76 -0.40
CA PRO A 428 39.69 -20.51 -0.30
C PRO A 428 41.19 -20.70 -0.03
N TRP A 429 41.66 -21.92 0.25
CA TRP A 429 43.08 -22.22 0.48
C TRP A 429 43.64 -23.22 -0.54
N PHE A 430 44.96 -23.17 -0.77
CA PHE A 430 45.63 -24.16 -1.61
C PHE A 430 45.57 -25.56 -0.99
N GLN A 431 45.25 -26.56 -1.80
CA GLN A 431 45.36 -27.96 -1.41
C GLN A 431 46.83 -28.32 -1.18
N LYS A 432 47.10 -29.15 -0.17
CA LYS A 432 48.47 -29.64 0.09
C LYS A 432 48.79 -30.78 -0.88
N LYS A 433 50.08 -31.03 -1.10
CA LYS A 433 50.54 -32.14 -1.95
C LYS A 433 49.90 -33.47 -1.50
N GLY A 434 49.49 -34.29 -2.48
CA GLY A 434 48.88 -35.59 -2.23
C GLY A 434 47.40 -35.57 -1.82
N GLY A 435 46.66 -34.51 -2.12
CA GLY A 435 45.21 -34.43 -1.89
C GLY A 435 44.79 -34.17 -0.43
N LYS A 436 45.76 -34.02 0.48
CA LYS A 436 45.52 -33.61 1.88
C LYS A 436 44.99 -32.18 1.94
N PHE A 437 44.11 -31.88 2.89
CA PHE A 437 43.41 -30.59 2.93
C PHE A 437 42.55 -30.35 1.68
N GLY A 438 41.82 -31.41 1.31
CA GLY A 438 40.86 -31.43 0.22
C GLY A 438 39.62 -30.57 0.50
N ARG A 439 38.65 -30.60 -0.43
CA ARG A 439 37.51 -29.68 -0.41
C ARG A 439 36.63 -29.81 0.85
N GLU A 440 36.37 -31.04 1.28
CA GLU A 440 35.60 -31.30 2.51
C GLU A 440 36.31 -30.76 3.75
N GLU A 441 37.60 -31.06 3.92
CA GLU A 441 38.40 -30.57 5.07
C GLU A 441 38.42 -29.03 5.13
N GLN A 442 38.49 -28.37 3.97
CA GLN A 442 38.42 -26.91 3.91
C GLN A 442 37.04 -26.36 4.27
N LEU A 443 35.97 -27.02 3.81
CA LEU A 443 34.60 -26.64 4.16
C LEU A 443 34.34 -26.81 5.66
N ARG A 444 34.78 -27.92 6.28
CA ARG A 444 34.73 -28.12 7.74
C ARG A 444 35.49 -27.03 8.50
N LYS A 445 36.70 -26.69 8.03
CA LYS A 445 37.48 -25.60 8.62
C LYS A 445 36.73 -24.27 8.54
N GLU A 446 36.10 -23.98 7.42
CA GLU A 446 35.31 -22.76 7.21
C GLU A 446 34.07 -22.66 8.10
N ILE A 447 33.38 -23.79 8.30
CA ILE A 447 32.23 -23.89 9.23
C ILE A 447 32.70 -23.62 10.66
N ARG A 448 33.81 -24.24 11.08
CA ARG A 448 34.39 -24.03 12.42
C ARG A 448 34.83 -22.59 12.65
N LEU A 449 35.47 -21.96 11.66
CA LEU A 449 35.88 -20.55 11.75
C LEU A 449 34.71 -19.57 11.86
N ARG A 450 33.50 -20.00 11.45
CA ARG A 450 32.25 -19.22 11.60
C ARG A 450 31.51 -19.54 12.92
N GLY A 451 32.08 -20.38 13.78
CA GLY A 451 31.47 -20.77 15.06
C GLY A 451 30.24 -21.68 14.92
N LEU A 452 30.05 -22.29 13.74
CA LEU A 452 28.92 -23.19 13.49
C LEU A 452 29.22 -24.61 14.02
N PRO A 453 28.18 -25.41 14.34
CA PRO A 453 28.35 -26.80 14.76
C PRO A 453 29.12 -27.62 13.73
N GLU A 454 29.94 -28.57 14.18
CA GLU A 454 30.63 -29.48 13.28
C GLU A 454 29.60 -30.36 12.55
N PRO A 455 29.62 -30.44 11.20
CA PRO A 455 28.58 -31.14 10.47
C PRO A 455 28.75 -32.66 10.59
N VAL A 456 27.63 -33.36 10.74
CA VAL A 456 27.59 -34.83 10.80
C VAL A 456 27.83 -35.45 9.42
N LEU A 457 27.45 -34.77 8.34
CA LEU A 457 27.64 -35.20 6.97
C LEU A 457 28.05 -34.03 6.08
N ILE A 458 29.03 -34.26 5.21
CA ILE A 458 29.29 -33.44 4.03
C ILE A 458 29.42 -34.39 2.85
N GLU A 459 28.49 -34.30 1.89
CA GLU A 459 28.48 -35.14 0.70
C GLU A 459 28.67 -34.30 -0.56
N TRP A 460 29.60 -34.69 -1.42
CA TRP A 460 29.79 -34.02 -2.71
C TRP A 460 28.68 -34.36 -3.69
N ARG A 461 28.25 -33.38 -4.47
CA ARG A 461 27.27 -33.52 -5.55
C ARG A 461 27.86 -33.07 -6.89
N PRO A 462 27.66 -33.83 -7.98
CA PRO A 462 28.12 -33.44 -9.32
C PRO A 462 27.31 -32.29 -9.95
N PHE A 463 26.04 -32.15 -9.55
CA PHE A 463 25.09 -31.21 -10.14
C PHE A 463 24.18 -30.58 -9.07
N VAL A 464 23.59 -29.43 -9.41
CA VAL A 464 22.49 -28.78 -8.67
C VAL A 464 21.30 -28.55 -9.61
N ARG A 465 20.10 -28.35 -9.05
CA ARG A 465 18.92 -27.98 -9.85
C ARG A 465 18.84 -26.47 -10.04
N VAL A 466 18.70 -26.05 -11.30
CA VAL A 466 18.46 -24.65 -11.72
C VAL A 466 17.36 -24.66 -12.77
N GLY A 467 16.22 -24.00 -12.52
CA GLY A 467 15.06 -24.01 -13.43
C GLY A 467 14.59 -25.41 -13.79
N GLY A 468 14.55 -26.32 -12.81
CA GLY A 468 14.17 -27.72 -12.98
C GLY A 468 15.23 -28.63 -13.66
N ARG A 469 16.36 -28.09 -14.14
CA ARG A 469 17.39 -28.86 -14.86
C ARG A 469 18.64 -29.07 -14.00
N ALA A 470 19.32 -30.20 -14.23
CA ALA A 470 20.63 -30.44 -13.63
C ALA A 470 21.68 -29.51 -14.26
N ALA A 471 22.45 -28.83 -13.41
CA ALA A 471 23.50 -27.92 -13.82
C ALA A 471 24.83 -28.27 -13.15
N SER A 472 25.90 -28.29 -13.95
CA SER A 472 27.28 -28.52 -13.49
C SER A 472 27.95 -27.20 -13.09
N VAL A 473 29.05 -27.31 -12.36
CA VAL A 473 29.85 -26.15 -11.93
C VAL A 473 30.36 -25.31 -13.12
N LEU A 474 30.60 -25.92 -14.28
CA LEU A 474 31.12 -25.24 -15.48
C LEU A 474 30.15 -24.22 -16.06
N GLN A 475 28.85 -24.38 -15.82
CA GLN A 475 27.82 -23.47 -16.32
C GLN A 475 27.77 -22.16 -15.52
N PHE A 476 28.31 -22.14 -14.30
CA PHE A 476 28.33 -20.95 -13.46
C PHE A 476 29.53 -20.06 -13.77
N ARG A 477 29.32 -18.75 -13.72
CA ARG A 477 30.40 -17.77 -13.65
C ARG A 477 31.08 -17.87 -12.28
N ARG A 478 32.36 -18.22 -12.29
CA ARG A 478 33.19 -18.48 -11.09
C ARG A 478 34.29 -17.44 -10.86
N PHE A 479 34.31 -16.40 -11.68
CA PHE A 479 35.35 -15.39 -11.69
C PHE A 479 34.75 -13.99 -11.54
N ARG A 480 35.33 -13.21 -10.64
CA ARG A 480 35.02 -11.81 -10.40
C ARG A 480 35.57 -10.92 -11.49
N SER A 481 34.86 -9.83 -11.81
CA SER A 481 35.19 -9.00 -12.98
C SER A 481 36.45 -8.14 -12.79
N LYS A 482 36.85 -7.83 -11.55
CA LYS A 482 38.06 -7.02 -11.22
C LYS A 482 39.11 -7.78 -10.38
N GLY A 483 39.08 -9.11 -10.42
CA GLY A 483 39.82 -9.97 -9.48
C GLY A 483 41.26 -10.33 -9.85
N SER A 484 41.92 -9.67 -10.81
CA SER A 484 43.26 -10.09 -11.29
C SER A 484 44.37 -10.04 -10.22
N SER A 485 44.15 -9.38 -9.07
CA SER A 485 45.12 -9.30 -7.98
C SER A 485 44.86 -10.25 -6.80
N GLN A 486 43.72 -10.95 -6.74
CA GLN A 486 43.44 -11.92 -5.68
C GLN A 486 43.68 -13.35 -6.19
N SER A 487 44.61 -14.06 -5.55
CA SER A 487 44.85 -15.47 -5.82
C SER A 487 43.57 -16.27 -5.56
N GLN A 488 43.10 -17.01 -6.57
CA GLN A 488 41.95 -17.91 -6.49
C GLN A 488 42.48 -19.36 -6.49
N PRO A 489 42.57 -20.03 -5.31
CA PRO A 489 43.18 -21.35 -5.20
C PRO A 489 42.37 -22.46 -5.89
N ASP A 490 41.04 -22.39 -5.84
CA ASP A 490 40.14 -23.32 -6.55
C ASP A 490 39.51 -22.68 -7.78
N ARG A 491 39.68 -23.30 -8.94
CA ARG A 491 39.01 -22.92 -10.19
C ARG A 491 38.02 -23.95 -10.69
N HIS A 492 37.92 -25.09 -10.02
CA HIS A 492 37.03 -26.18 -10.40
C HIS A 492 35.72 -26.09 -9.64
N GLY A 493 35.77 -25.85 -8.32
CA GLY A 493 34.61 -25.78 -7.45
C GLY A 493 33.89 -27.13 -7.27
N GLY A 494 32.83 -27.14 -6.48
CA GLY A 494 31.97 -28.30 -6.24
C GLY A 494 30.64 -27.91 -5.61
N PHE A 495 29.70 -28.84 -5.58
CA PHE A 495 28.45 -28.70 -4.83
C PHE A 495 28.44 -29.69 -3.68
N TYR A 496 27.80 -29.31 -2.58
CA TYR A 496 27.78 -30.10 -1.36
C TYR A 496 26.38 -30.12 -0.75
N HIS A 497 26.08 -31.25 -0.15
CA HIS A 497 25.00 -31.46 0.79
C HIS A 497 25.62 -31.51 2.19
N ILE A 498 25.13 -30.71 3.12
CA ILE A 498 25.65 -30.60 4.49
C ILE A 498 24.52 -30.92 5.46
N GLU A 499 24.80 -31.79 6.42
CA GLU A 499 23.92 -32.03 7.56
C GLU A 499 24.60 -31.62 8.86
N PHE A 500 23.91 -30.82 9.66
CA PHE A 500 24.29 -30.42 11.01
C PHE A 500 23.55 -31.24 12.07
N PRO A 501 24.16 -31.46 13.25
CA PRO A 501 23.53 -32.18 14.35
C PRO A 501 22.30 -31.44 14.89
N GLU A 502 22.29 -30.11 14.79
CA GLU A 502 21.22 -29.22 15.25
C GLU A 502 20.84 -28.20 14.16
N PRO A 503 19.64 -27.61 14.19
CA PRO A 503 19.26 -26.58 13.23
C PRO A 503 20.20 -25.37 13.28
N VAL A 504 20.82 -25.06 12.15
CA VAL A 504 21.70 -23.88 11.99
C VAL A 504 20.94 -22.79 11.23
N PRO A 505 20.98 -21.52 11.67
CA PRO A 505 20.37 -20.42 10.94
C PRO A 505 21.20 -20.05 9.69
N GLY A 506 20.51 -19.75 8.59
CA GLY A 506 21.11 -19.25 7.34
C GLY A 506 21.60 -17.79 7.41
N PRO A 507 21.67 -17.08 6.26
CA PRO A 507 22.09 -17.67 5.00
C PRO A 507 23.50 -18.26 5.15
N LEU A 508 23.70 -19.45 4.60
CA LEU A 508 25.00 -20.12 4.63
C LEU A 508 25.75 -19.89 3.31
N ALA A 509 26.90 -19.21 3.39
CA ALA A 509 27.77 -18.95 2.25
C ALA A 509 29.25 -19.20 2.60
N PHE A 510 29.89 -20.10 1.86
CA PHE A 510 31.25 -20.57 2.12
C PHE A 510 32.16 -20.41 0.89
N GLY A 511 33.46 -20.30 1.14
CA GLY A 511 34.48 -20.35 0.10
C GLY A 511 34.79 -19.01 -0.58
N TYR A 512 35.62 -19.10 -1.61
CA TYR A 512 36.02 -17.96 -2.42
C TYR A 512 34.80 -17.34 -3.12
N GLY A 513 34.64 -16.03 -2.97
CA GLY A 513 33.54 -15.29 -3.57
C GLY A 513 32.20 -15.44 -2.87
N CYS A 514 32.18 -15.98 -1.64
CA CYS A 514 30.93 -16.17 -0.87
C CYS A 514 30.15 -14.88 -0.61
N HIS A 515 30.85 -13.75 -0.48
CA HIS A 515 30.23 -12.42 -0.36
C HIS A 515 29.58 -11.92 -1.66
N TYR A 516 29.75 -12.64 -2.77
CA TYR A 516 29.25 -12.28 -4.09
C TYR A 516 28.39 -13.40 -4.69
N GLY A 517 27.80 -14.27 -3.86
CA GLY A 517 26.87 -15.30 -4.30
C GLY A 517 27.48 -16.60 -4.82
N LEU A 518 28.79 -16.86 -4.62
CA LEU A 518 29.35 -18.22 -4.75
C LEU A 518 29.22 -19.00 -3.44
N GLY A 519 29.27 -20.33 -3.52
CA GLY A 519 29.18 -21.24 -2.37
C GLY A 519 28.01 -20.97 -1.44
N LEU A 520 26.89 -20.53 -2.00
CA LEU A 520 25.64 -20.28 -1.29
C LEU A 520 24.89 -21.60 -1.10
N PHE A 521 24.25 -21.77 0.05
CA PHE A 521 23.46 -22.95 0.40
C PHE A 521 22.03 -22.55 0.77
N ALA A 522 21.07 -23.40 0.43
CA ALA A 522 19.66 -23.26 0.79
C ALA A 522 19.22 -24.43 1.69
N PRO A 523 18.27 -24.22 2.61
CA PRO A 523 17.75 -25.27 3.46
C PRO A 523 16.94 -26.26 2.62
N VAL A 524 17.13 -27.56 2.87
CA VAL A 524 16.26 -28.60 2.34
C VAL A 524 15.04 -28.68 3.25
N ALA A 525 13.86 -28.36 2.73
CA ALA A 525 12.62 -28.53 3.49
C ALA A 525 12.53 -29.99 3.96
N ALA A 526 12.38 -30.21 5.27
CA ALA A 526 12.16 -31.54 5.81
C ALA A 526 10.92 -32.12 5.10
N SER A 527 11.12 -33.10 4.23
CA SER A 527 10.01 -33.82 3.62
C SER A 527 9.26 -34.49 4.75
N TRP A 528 8.08 -33.96 5.09
CA TRP A 528 7.10 -34.67 5.89
C TRP A 528 6.82 -35.99 5.18
N SER A 529 7.33 -37.08 5.76
CA SER A 529 6.99 -38.43 5.36
C SER A 529 5.48 -38.54 5.58
N GLN A 530 4.70 -38.66 4.50
CA GLN A 530 3.30 -39.01 4.65
C GLN A 530 3.23 -40.36 5.39
N PRO A 531 2.45 -40.48 6.48
CA PRO A 531 2.26 -41.76 7.12
C PRO A 531 1.57 -42.70 6.14
N GLU A 532 2.11 -43.92 6.02
CA GLU A 532 1.49 -45.02 5.28
C GLU A 532 0.02 -45.15 5.69
N VAL A 533 -0.87 -45.00 4.70
CA VAL A 533 -2.28 -45.37 4.87
C VAL A 533 -2.32 -46.90 4.99
N GLN A 534 -2.36 -47.38 6.24
CA GLN A 534 -2.79 -48.74 6.54
C GLN A 534 -4.26 -48.88 6.08
N GLY A 535 -4.44 -49.50 4.92
CA GLY A 535 -5.74 -49.94 4.44
C GLY A 535 -6.31 -50.99 5.41
N LYS A 536 -7.26 -50.57 6.25
CA LYS A 536 -8.17 -51.47 6.94
C LYS A 536 -9.14 -52.09 5.93
N SER A 537 -9.21 -53.40 6.03
CA SER A 537 -10.26 -54.29 5.56
C SER A 537 -11.68 -53.79 5.86
N GLU A 538 -12.54 -53.82 4.85
CA GLU A 538 -13.96 -54.20 4.85
C GLU A 538 -14.22 -54.63 3.38
N GLY A 539 -14.66 -55.84 3.03
CA GLY A 539 -15.75 -56.60 3.60
C GLY A 539 -17.06 -56.16 2.96
N THR A 540 -17.43 -56.71 1.80
CA THR A 540 -18.84 -56.88 1.40
C THR A 540 -18.98 -57.97 0.34
N ARG A 541 -19.95 -58.84 0.61
CA ARG A 541 -20.53 -59.92 -0.21
C ARG A 541 -20.93 -59.44 -1.61
N MET A 542 -20.57 -60.20 -2.64
CA MET A 542 -21.47 -61.11 -3.38
C MET A 542 -20.64 -62.20 -4.05
#